data_AF-U4UFG9-F1
#
_entry.id   AF-U4UFG9-F1
#
_cell.length_a   1.000
_cell.length_b   1.000
_cell.length_c   1.000
_cell.angle_alpha   90.00
_cell.angle_beta   90.00
_cell.angle_gamma   90.00
#
_symmetry.space_group_name_H-M   'P 1'
#
loop_
_entity.id
_entity.type
_entity.pdbx_description
1 polymer ?
#
loop_
_entity_poly.entity_id
_entity_poly.type
_entity_poly.pdbx_seq_one_letter_code
_entity_poly.pdbx_strand_id
1 'polypeptide(L)'
;MELEYTKSKHMLIEGQESCRVPIPVNRCPLSKLSDYYEEPDQSKNIAAISKICSEHISELVKLKWLLNPTDSEGVACLKGITLNSRMLNIVRMSPLQWDIKINGDTFSSQEDLSCEAGDCMELQMSIANSLETSLKELTLSVQFYQDYNNGTLNYRMDTRLAISGASKKILSSLEPKDTANHRCNVVFFTPGLYKLDIQCYTPDANSASAAPLLNTGHVWRFTPAISIQVK
;
A
#
# COMPACT_ATOMS: atom_id res chain seq x y z
N MET A 1 -34.46 -9.07 -6.15
CA MET A 1 -33.53 -8.72 -7.25
C MET A 1 -32.42 -9.74 -7.25
N GLU A 2 -32.08 -10.31 -8.39
CA GLU A 2 -30.89 -11.14 -8.54
C GLU A 2 -29.72 -10.26 -9.00
N LEU A 3 -28.55 -10.43 -8.40
CA LEU A 3 -27.35 -9.65 -8.67
C LEU A 3 -26.18 -10.59 -8.97
N GLU A 4 -25.68 -10.58 -10.21
CA GLU A 4 -24.43 -11.21 -10.61
C GLU A 4 -23.29 -10.18 -10.51
N TYR A 5 -22.34 -10.40 -9.61
CA TYR A 5 -21.27 -9.43 -9.31
C TYR A 5 -19.85 -9.93 -9.65
N THR A 6 -19.71 -11.23 -9.94
CA THR A 6 -18.52 -11.80 -10.58
C THR A 6 -18.97 -12.95 -11.49
N LYS A 7 -18.09 -13.44 -12.38
CA LYS A 7 -18.41 -14.52 -13.33
C LYS A 7 -19.00 -15.79 -12.70
N SER A 8 -18.79 -16.02 -11.41
CA SER A 8 -19.22 -17.23 -10.70
C SER A 8 -20.02 -16.94 -9.42
N LYS A 9 -20.38 -15.68 -9.13
CA LYS A 9 -21.10 -15.34 -7.90
C LYS A 9 -22.32 -14.49 -8.19
N HIS A 10 -23.46 -14.97 -7.70
CA HIS A 10 -24.75 -14.30 -7.72
C HIS A 10 -25.29 -14.20 -6.29
N MET A 11 -26.19 -13.26 -6.04
CA MET A 11 -26.97 -13.18 -4.81
C MET A 11 -28.38 -12.69 -5.08
N LEU A 12 -29.30 -13.09 -4.21
CA LEU A 12 -30.65 -12.54 -4.15
C LEU A 12 -30.68 -11.44 -3.09
N ILE A 13 -31.29 -10.32 -3.43
CA ILE A 13 -31.49 -9.16 -2.57
C ILE A 13 -33.00 -8.90 -2.49
N GLU A 14 -33.55 -8.96 -1.28
CA GLU A 14 -34.97 -8.73 -1.03
C GLU A 14 -35.30 -7.24 -0.93
N GLY A 15 -36.60 -6.92 -0.93
CA GLY A 15 -37.05 -5.55 -0.71
C GLY A 15 -36.64 -5.06 0.68
N GLN A 16 -36.12 -3.83 0.77
CA GLN A 16 -35.60 -3.19 1.99
C GLN A 16 -34.27 -3.76 2.52
N GLU A 17 -33.67 -4.74 1.84
CA GLU A 17 -32.34 -5.21 2.19
C GLU A 17 -31.22 -4.33 1.61
N SER A 18 -30.12 -4.24 2.34
CA SER A 18 -28.90 -3.58 1.90
C SER A 18 -27.71 -4.50 2.16
N CYS A 19 -26.98 -4.84 1.09
CA CYS A 19 -25.83 -5.73 1.15
C CYS A 19 -24.55 -5.00 0.71
N ARG A 20 -23.42 -5.37 1.33
CA ARG A 20 -22.09 -4.95 0.87
C ARG A 20 -21.39 -6.12 0.23
N VAL A 21 -20.92 -5.94 -0.99
CA VAL A 21 -20.32 -7.00 -1.79
C VAL A 21 -18.86 -6.67 -2.09
N PRO A 22 -17.89 -7.49 -1.64
CA PRO A 22 -16.51 -7.31 -2.01
C PRO A 22 -16.28 -7.81 -3.44
N ILE A 23 -15.77 -6.95 -4.31
CA ILE A 23 -15.44 -7.29 -5.70
C ILE A 23 -13.93 -7.25 -5.85
N PRO A 24 -13.27 -8.40 -6.04
CA PRO A 24 -11.83 -8.43 -6.27
C PRO A 24 -11.54 -7.80 -7.63
N VAL A 25 -10.68 -6.78 -7.65
CA VAL A 25 -10.22 -6.12 -8.87
C VAL A 25 -8.70 -6.16 -8.89
N ASN A 26 -8.14 -6.39 -10.09
CA ASN A 26 -6.71 -6.28 -10.28
C ASN A 26 -6.30 -4.80 -10.20
N ARG A 27 -5.10 -4.56 -9.68
CA ARG A 27 -4.51 -3.23 -9.66
C ARG A 27 -4.23 -2.76 -11.10
N CYS A 28 -4.33 -1.45 -11.30
CA CYS A 28 -4.00 -0.81 -12.57
C CYS A 28 -2.53 -1.11 -12.93
N PRO A 29 -2.27 -1.73 -14.09
CA PRO A 29 -0.94 -2.20 -14.47
C PRO A 29 0.02 -1.05 -14.73
N LEU A 30 1.31 -1.28 -14.48
CA LEU A 30 2.37 -0.30 -14.71
C LEU A 30 2.44 0.19 -16.17
N SER A 31 2.10 -0.65 -17.14
CA SER A 31 2.09 -0.29 -18.56
C SER A 31 1.09 0.82 -18.93
N LYS A 32 0.07 1.07 -18.09
CA LYS A 32 -0.86 2.20 -18.26
C LYS A 32 -0.40 3.46 -17.50
N LEU A 33 0.63 3.34 -16.67
CA LEU A 33 1.06 4.34 -15.70
C LEU A 33 2.49 4.84 -15.94
N SER A 34 3.31 4.09 -16.70
CA SER A 34 4.74 4.33 -16.96
C SER A 34 5.04 5.77 -17.36
N ASP A 35 4.26 6.29 -18.31
CA ASP A 35 4.49 7.58 -18.95
C ASP A 35 4.31 8.75 -17.95
N TYR A 36 3.60 8.52 -16.84
CA TYR A 36 3.33 9.51 -15.81
C TYR A 36 4.37 9.51 -14.67
N TYR A 37 5.34 8.58 -14.71
CA TYR A 37 6.50 8.57 -13.80
C TYR A 37 7.69 9.36 -14.33
N GLU A 38 7.68 9.76 -15.62
CA GLU A 38 8.76 10.51 -16.26
C GLU A 38 8.68 12.03 -16.03
N GLU A 39 7.48 12.56 -15.84
CA GLU A 39 7.20 13.99 -15.82
C GLU A 39 7.34 14.59 -14.40
N PRO A 40 8.12 15.67 -14.21
CA PRO A 40 8.36 16.29 -12.90
C PRO A 40 7.13 17.03 -12.33
N ASP A 41 6.12 17.35 -13.13
CA ASP A 41 4.91 18.07 -12.69
C ASP A 41 3.84 17.11 -12.14
N GLN A 42 4.05 16.66 -10.89
CA GLN A 42 3.20 15.68 -10.20
C GLN A 42 1.70 16.07 -10.14
N SER A 43 1.38 17.37 -10.19
CA SER A 43 0.02 17.88 -10.04
C SER A 43 -0.90 17.51 -11.22
N LYS A 44 -0.40 17.63 -12.45
CA LYS A 44 -1.13 17.24 -13.68
C LYS A 44 -1.21 15.72 -13.83
N ASN A 45 -0.17 15.02 -13.37
CA ASN A 45 -0.12 13.56 -13.41
C ASN A 45 -1.19 12.92 -12.53
N ILE A 46 -1.52 13.49 -11.36
CA ILE A 46 -2.54 12.91 -10.47
C ILE A 46 -3.93 12.85 -11.13
N ALA A 47 -4.35 13.91 -11.83
CA ALA A 47 -5.65 13.94 -12.49
C ALA A 47 -5.74 12.91 -13.64
N ALA A 48 -4.69 12.84 -14.46
CA ALA A 48 -4.59 11.88 -15.55
C ALA A 48 -4.58 10.43 -15.02
N ILE A 49 -3.75 10.14 -14.01
CA ILE A 49 -3.70 8.80 -13.40
C ILE A 49 -5.02 8.46 -12.72
N SER A 50 -5.70 9.43 -12.07
CA SER A 50 -7.01 9.21 -11.47
C SER A 50 -8.05 8.77 -12.50
N LYS A 51 -8.07 9.43 -13.66
CA LYS A 51 -8.92 9.05 -14.79
C LYS A 51 -8.60 7.64 -15.33
N ILE A 52 -7.33 7.33 -15.53
CA ILE A 52 -6.91 5.99 -16.01
C ILE A 52 -7.30 4.90 -15.01
N CYS A 53 -7.09 5.14 -13.72
CA CYS A 53 -7.46 4.19 -12.67
C CYS A 53 -8.97 4.02 -12.55
N SER A 54 -9.75 5.09 -12.67
CA SER A 54 -11.22 5.02 -12.60
C SER A 54 -11.82 4.31 -13.80
N GLU A 55 -11.32 4.58 -15.01
CA GLU A 55 -11.68 3.85 -16.23
C GLU A 55 -11.33 2.36 -16.10
N HIS A 56 -10.12 2.03 -15.63
CA HIS A 56 -9.71 0.65 -15.41
C HIS A 56 -10.61 -0.11 -14.43
N ILE A 57 -10.97 0.50 -13.29
CA ILE A 57 -11.91 -0.12 -12.33
C ILE A 57 -13.29 -0.29 -12.98
N SER A 58 -13.77 0.73 -13.69
CA SER A 58 -15.09 0.69 -14.33
C SER A 58 -15.18 -0.38 -15.41
N GLU A 59 -14.08 -0.73 -16.09
CA GLU A 59 -14.03 -1.83 -17.05
C GLU A 59 -14.14 -3.20 -16.37
N LEU A 60 -13.55 -3.35 -15.18
CA LEU A 60 -13.51 -4.60 -14.42
C LEU A 60 -14.78 -4.84 -13.60
N VAL A 61 -15.41 -3.78 -13.09
CA VAL A 61 -16.58 -3.87 -12.22
C VAL A 61 -17.85 -3.68 -13.04
N LYS A 62 -18.44 -4.82 -13.43
CA LYS A 62 -19.75 -4.90 -14.11
C LYS A 62 -20.67 -5.79 -13.30
N LEU A 63 -21.66 -5.18 -12.68
CA LEU A 63 -22.68 -5.83 -11.88
C LEU A 63 -23.93 -6.00 -12.74
N LYS A 64 -24.31 -7.22 -13.07
CA LYS A 64 -25.57 -7.45 -13.77
C LYS A 64 -26.67 -7.67 -12.74
N TRP A 65 -27.82 -7.05 -12.96
CA TRP A 65 -28.99 -7.24 -12.10
C TRP A 65 -30.20 -7.64 -12.93
N LEU A 66 -31.07 -8.43 -12.31
CA LEU A 66 -32.35 -8.87 -12.87
C LEU A 66 -33.46 -8.68 -11.83
N LEU A 67 -34.56 -8.08 -12.26
CA LEU A 67 -35.79 -7.94 -11.49
C LEU A 67 -36.81 -8.96 -11.99
N ASN A 68 -36.84 -10.13 -11.34
CA ASN A 68 -37.73 -11.24 -11.68
C ASN A 68 -39.21 -10.86 -11.86
N PRO A 69 -39.81 -9.94 -11.07
CA PRO A 69 -41.23 -9.60 -11.24
C PRO A 69 -41.56 -8.88 -12.55
N THR A 70 -40.60 -8.16 -13.14
CA THR A 70 -40.80 -7.34 -14.34
C THR A 70 -39.92 -7.76 -15.51
N ASP A 71 -39.16 -8.86 -15.34
CA ASP A 71 -38.15 -9.36 -16.27
C ASP A 71 -37.21 -8.26 -16.79
N SER A 72 -36.94 -7.27 -15.93
CA SER A 72 -36.12 -6.12 -16.28
C SER A 72 -34.69 -6.37 -15.85
N GLU A 73 -33.75 -6.19 -16.76
CA GLU A 73 -32.33 -6.40 -16.51
C GLU A 73 -31.50 -5.15 -16.79
N GLY A 74 -30.29 -5.11 -16.24
CA GLY A 74 -29.35 -4.05 -16.51
C GLY A 74 -27.97 -4.34 -15.98
N VAL A 75 -27.04 -3.42 -16.28
CA VAL A 75 -25.66 -3.48 -15.80
C VAL A 75 -25.31 -2.21 -15.07
N ALA A 76 -24.96 -2.34 -13.79
CA ALA A 76 -24.35 -1.28 -13.02
C ALA A 76 -22.81 -1.36 -13.14
N CYS A 77 -22.17 -0.21 -13.30
CA CYS A 77 -20.72 -0.09 -13.35
C CYS A 77 -20.28 1.14 -12.56
N LEU A 78 -18.98 1.25 -12.30
CA LEU A 78 -18.39 2.35 -11.52
C LEU A 78 -17.94 3.53 -12.40
N LYS A 79 -18.64 3.79 -13.51
CA LYS A 79 -18.28 4.87 -14.43
C LYS A 79 -18.41 6.23 -13.74
N GLY A 80 -17.34 7.03 -13.79
CA GLY A 80 -17.31 8.36 -13.17
C GLY A 80 -16.94 8.37 -11.68
N ILE A 81 -16.45 7.25 -11.12
CA ILE A 81 -15.93 7.23 -9.75
C ILE A 81 -14.74 8.19 -9.60
N THR A 82 -14.77 9.01 -8.55
CA THR A 82 -13.66 9.90 -8.18
C THR A 82 -12.77 9.20 -7.15
N LEU A 83 -11.50 9.02 -7.48
CA LEU A 83 -10.52 8.40 -6.60
C LEU A 83 -9.71 9.47 -5.87
N ASN A 84 -9.69 9.41 -4.54
CA ASN A 84 -8.78 10.24 -3.75
C ASN A 84 -7.35 9.67 -3.76
N SER A 85 -6.37 10.46 -3.27
CA SER A 85 -4.95 10.07 -3.27
C SER A 85 -4.69 8.72 -2.56
N ARG A 86 -5.37 8.46 -1.42
CA ARG A 86 -5.22 7.19 -0.70
C ARG A 86 -5.76 6.01 -1.49
N MET A 87 -6.91 6.17 -2.16
CA MET A 87 -7.49 5.14 -3.02
C MET A 87 -6.57 4.85 -4.22
N LEU A 88 -5.95 5.89 -4.78
CA LEU A 88 -4.99 5.74 -5.88
C LEU A 88 -3.77 4.90 -5.48
N ASN A 89 -3.22 5.11 -4.28
CA ASN A 89 -2.10 4.29 -3.78
C ASN A 89 -2.46 2.79 -3.68
N ILE A 90 -3.74 2.45 -3.49
CA ILE A 90 -4.22 1.06 -3.41
C ILE A 90 -4.44 0.47 -4.81
N VAL A 91 -5.04 1.26 -5.71
CA VAL A 91 -5.46 0.82 -7.03
C VAL A 91 -4.28 0.66 -7.98
N ARG A 92 -3.21 1.43 -7.82
CA ARG A 92 -2.02 1.38 -8.69
C ARG A 92 -1.14 0.19 -8.34
N MET A 93 -0.58 -0.45 -9.35
CA MET A 93 0.53 -1.38 -9.16
C MET A 93 1.77 -0.61 -8.68
N SER A 94 2.51 -1.17 -7.73
CA SER A 94 3.76 -0.55 -7.28
C SER A 94 4.85 -0.78 -8.33
N PRO A 95 5.62 0.25 -8.72
CA PRO A 95 6.80 0.12 -9.57
C PRO A 95 8.01 -0.43 -8.81
N LEU A 96 7.92 -0.55 -7.49
CA LEU A 96 8.98 -1.03 -6.63
C LEU A 96 8.72 -2.50 -6.28
N GLN A 97 9.72 -3.34 -6.54
CA GLN A 97 9.80 -4.68 -5.98
C GLN A 97 10.49 -4.61 -4.63
N TRP A 98 9.87 -5.25 -3.64
CA TRP A 98 10.35 -5.25 -2.26
C TRP A 98 10.94 -6.63 -1.93
N ASP A 99 12.16 -6.64 -1.42
CA ASP A 99 12.78 -7.82 -0.79
C ASP A 99 13.18 -7.44 0.64
N ILE A 100 12.59 -8.13 1.62
CA ILE A 100 12.79 -7.85 3.03
C ILE A 100 13.47 -9.06 3.66
N LYS A 101 14.53 -8.82 4.43
CA LYS A 101 15.22 -9.84 5.21
C LYS A 101 15.24 -9.45 6.68
N ILE A 102 14.98 -10.42 7.54
CA ILE A 102 14.99 -10.26 9.00
C ILE A 102 15.99 -11.27 9.54
N ASN A 103 17.00 -10.80 10.29
CA ASN A 103 18.09 -11.62 10.81
C ASN A 103 18.80 -12.48 9.74
N GLY A 104 18.83 -11.99 8.50
CA GLY A 104 19.45 -12.68 7.35
C GLY A 104 18.51 -13.52 6.50
N ASP A 105 17.35 -13.90 7.03
CA ASP A 105 16.36 -14.74 6.33
C ASP A 105 15.38 -13.89 5.51
N THR A 106 15.06 -14.34 4.30
CA THR A 106 14.06 -13.67 3.45
C THR A 106 12.69 -13.81 4.07
N PHE A 107 12.10 -12.66 4.42
CA PHE A 107 10.80 -12.58 5.07
C PHE A 107 9.68 -12.80 4.07
N SER A 108 8.83 -13.80 4.33
CA SER A 108 7.58 -13.98 3.62
C SER A 108 6.41 -13.47 4.47
N SER A 109 5.43 -12.81 3.84
CA SER A 109 4.27 -12.20 4.53
C SER A 109 3.41 -13.19 5.34
N GLN A 110 3.66 -14.49 5.27
CA GLN A 110 2.91 -15.53 5.98
C GLN A 110 3.59 -15.99 7.28
N GLU A 111 4.76 -15.44 7.62
CA GLU A 111 5.51 -15.83 8.80
C GLU A 111 5.15 -15.00 10.03
N ASP A 112 4.94 -15.70 11.16
CA ASP A 112 4.78 -15.08 12.47
C ASP A 112 6.17 -14.76 13.04
N LEU A 113 6.52 -13.47 13.11
CA LEU A 113 7.78 -13.03 13.67
C LEU A 113 7.65 -12.86 15.20
N SER A 114 8.58 -13.45 15.96
CA SER A 114 8.66 -13.26 17.41
C SER A 114 10.09 -13.11 17.90
N CYS A 115 10.30 -12.26 18.90
CA CYS A 115 11.57 -12.09 19.60
C CYS A 115 11.35 -11.78 21.10
N GLU A 116 12.40 -11.86 21.92
CA GLU A 116 12.32 -11.48 23.33
C GLU A 116 12.64 -9.99 23.52
N ALA A 117 12.06 -9.36 24.54
CA ALA A 117 12.45 -8.01 24.92
C ALA A 117 13.95 -7.97 25.27
N GLY A 118 14.69 -7.05 24.64
CA GLY A 118 16.14 -6.94 24.72
C GLY A 118 16.89 -7.53 23.53
N ASP A 119 16.25 -8.37 22.72
CA ASP A 119 16.86 -8.92 21.52
C ASP A 119 17.08 -7.85 20.45
N CYS A 120 18.22 -7.95 19.77
CA CYS A 120 18.55 -7.13 18.61
C CYS A 120 18.11 -7.86 17.34
N MET A 121 17.21 -7.24 16.59
CA MET A 121 16.73 -7.75 15.32
C MET A 121 17.31 -6.92 14.17
N GLU A 122 17.99 -7.59 13.23
CA GLU A 122 18.51 -6.97 12.02
C GLU A 122 17.43 -6.92 10.95
N LEU A 123 17.16 -5.73 10.43
CA LEU A 123 16.26 -5.48 9.32
C LEU A 123 17.06 -5.05 8.10
N GLN A 124 16.91 -5.79 7.01
CA GLN A 124 17.41 -5.43 5.71
C GLN A 124 16.25 -5.33 4.73
N MET A 125 16.20 -4.22 4.01
CA MET A 125 15.18 -3.95 3.01
C MET A 125 15.84 -3.53 1.71
N SER A 126 15.37 -4.12 0.63
CA SER A 126 15.88 -3.92 -0.72
C SER A 126 14.71 -3.53 -1.60
N ILE A 127 14.85 -2.41 -2.29
CA ILE A 127 13.87 -1.94 -3.27
C ILE A 127 14.49 -1.94 -4.66
N ALA A 128 13.81 -2.57 -5.62
CA ALA A 128 14.24 -2.63 -7.01
C ALA A 128 13.23 -1.93 -7.93
N ASN A 129 13.75 -1.14 -8.88
CA ASN A 129 12.92 -0.41 -9.84
C ASN A 129 12.51 -1.33 -11.00
N SER A 130 11.20 -1.54 -11.15
CA SER A 130 10.61 -2.35 -12.22
C SER A 130 10.19 -1.54 -13.46
N LEU A 131 10.38 -0.23 -13.44
CA LEU A 131 10.13 0.63 -14.59
C LEU A 131 11.33 0.64 -15.54
N GLU A 132 11.09 1.03 -16.77
CA GLU A 132 12.12 1.32 -17.77
C GLU A 132 12.72 2.73 -17.57
N THR A 133 12.19 3.48 -16.61
CA THR A 133 12.53 4.88 -16.32
C THR A 133 13.10 5.01 -14.91
N SER A 134 13.96 6.00 -14.71
CA SER A 134 14.61 6.23 -13.42
C SER A 134 13.67 6.94 -12.44
N LEU A 135 13.61 6.44 -11.21
CA LEU A 135 12.85 7.07 -10.11
C LEU A 135 13.76 8.00 -9.32
N LYS A 136 13.37 9.27 -9.19
CA LYS A 136 14.20 10.30 -8.57
C LYS A 136 13.69 10.71 -7.20
N GLU A 137 14.61 11.18 -6.36
CA GLU A 137 14.32 11.80 -5.06
C GLU A 137 13.44 10.91 -4.17
N LEU A 138 13.82 9.64 -4.02
CA LEU A 138 13.07 8.71 -3.18
C LEU A 138 13.54 8.79 -1.73
N THR A 139 12.60 8.66 -0.80
CA THR A 139 12.87 8.45 0.63
C THR A 139 12.28 7.12 1.05
N LEU A 140 13.15 6.18 1.40
CA LEU A 140 12.79 4.93 2.05
C LEU A 140 12.74 5.15 3.56
N SER A 141 11.67 4.71 4.21
CA SER A 141 11.41 4.95 5.62
C SER A 141 10.88 3.70 6.29
N VAL A 142 11.32 3.52 7.53
CA VAL A 142 10.93 2.43 8.42
C VAL A 142 10.20 3.05 9.61
N GLN A 143 9.01 2.57 9.93
CA GLN A 143 8.23 3.07 11.05
C GLN A 143 7.59 1.93 11.84
N PHE A 144 7.79 1.97 13.15
CA PHE A 144 7.16 1.04 14.07
C PHE A 144 5.98 1.67 14.77
N TYR A 145 5.01 0.84 15.12
CA TYR A 145 3.90 1.20 15.99
C TYR A 145 3.43 -0.04 16.75
N GLN A 146 2.76 0.17 17.87
CA GLN A 146 2.12 -0.89 18.63
C GLN A 146 0.65 -0.97 18.24
N ASP A 147 0.16 -2.19 17.98
CA ASP A 147 -1.26 -2.45 17.73
C ASP A 147 -1.85 -3.17 18.94
N TYR A 148 -2.80 -2.52 19.61
CA TYR A 148 -3.48 -3.09 20.76
C TYR A 148 -4.71 -3.92 20.38
N ASN A 149 -4.98 -4.11 19.08
CA ASN A 149 -6.15 -4.82 18.54
C ASN A 149 -7.51 -4.29 19.06
N ASN A 150 -7.54 -3.06 19.57
CA ASN A 150 -8.74 -2.37 20.07
C ASN A 150 -9.07 -1.13 19.22
N GLY A 151 -8.48 -1.03 18.02
CA GLY A 151 -8.60 0.12 17.13
C GLY A 151 -7.66 1.29 17.47
N THR A 152 -6.89 1.22 18.56
CA THR A 152 -5.89 2.23 18.92
C THR A 152 -4.49 1.79 18.47
N LEU A 153 -3.88 2.60 17.60
CA LEU A 153 -2.49 2.43 17.18
C LEU A 153 -1.60 3.42 17.94
N ASN A 154 -0.50 2.93 18.52
CA ASN A 154 0.45 3.76 19.25
C ASN A 154 1.76 3.92 18.49
N TYR A 155 2.04 5.15 18.06
CA TYR A 155 3.26 5.51 17.33
C TYR A 155 4.36 6.11 18.23
N ARG A 156 4.11 6.27 19.53
CA ARG A 156 5.10 6.79 20.49
C ARG A 156 6.03 5.67 20.92
N MET A 157 7.08 5.48 20.12
CA MET A 157 8.01 4.35 20.24
C MET A 157 9.27 4.64 21.06
N ASP A 158 9.52 5.91 21.42
CA ASP A 158 10.79 6.39 22.00
C ASP A 158 11.18 5.67 23.32
N THR A 159 10.21 5.14 24.05
CA THR A 159 10.42 4.41 25.32
C THR A 159 10.17 2.90 25.20
N ARG A 160 9.89 2.41 23.99
CA ARG A 160 9.44 1.04 23.71
C ARG A 160 10.45 0.27 22.86
N LEU A 161 11.18 0.95 22.00
CA LEU A 161 12.27 0.39 21.21
C LEU A 161 13.33 1.44 20.91
N ALA A 162 14.50 0.98 20.49
CA ALA A 162 15.52 1.82 19.87
C ALA A 162 15.91 1.25 18.50
N ILE A 163 16.16 2.15 17.55
CA ILE A 163 16.70 1.81 16.23
C ILE A 163 18.18 2.18 16.23
N SER A 164 19.03 1.22 15.89
CA SER A 164 20.44 1.45 15.60
C SER A 164 20.63 1.56 14.09
N GLY A 165 21.10 2.72 13.64
CA GLY A 165 21.14 3.12 12.23
C GLY A 165 20.10 4.18 11.89
N ALA A 166 20.03 4.56 10.61
CA ALA A 166 19.03 5.52 10.16
C ALA A 166 17.68 4.83 9.95
N SER A 167 16.58 5.42 10.41
CA SER A 167 15.22 4.95 10.09
C SER A 167 14.74 5.40 8.71
N LYS A 168 15.49 6.29 8.07
CA LYS A 168 15.21 6.83 6.73
C LYS A 168 16.47 6.82 5.88
N LYS A 169 16.31 6.48 4.61
CA LYS A 169 17.35 6.55 3.59
C LYS A 169 16.85 7.39 2.41
N ILE A 170 17.59 8.45 2.10
CA ILE A 170 17.34 9.28 0.91
C ILE A 170 18.12 8.66 -0.26
N LEU A 171 17.45 8.52 -1.40
CA LEU A 171 17.98 8.00 -2.65
C LEU A 171 17.80 9.08 -3.71
N SER A 172 18.90 9.58 -4.26
CA SER A 172 18.86 10.63 -5.29
C SER A 172 18.20 10.13 -6.58
N SER A 173 18.52 8.91 -6.99
CA SER A 173 18.02 8.27 -8.20
C SER A 173 18.03 6.75 -8.00
N LEU A 174 17.09 6.04 -8.60
CA LEU A 174 17.04 4.59 -8.69
C LEU A 174 16.79 4.20 -10.16
N GLU A 175 17.87 3.80 -10.82
CA GLU A 175 17.88 3.50 -12.25
C GLU A 175 17.05 2.26 -12.60
N PRO A 176 16.63 2.11 -13.86
CA PRO A 176 15.90 0.92 -14.32
C PRO A 176 16.64 -0.37 -13.97
N LYS A 177 15.94 -1.32 -13.33
CA LYS A 177 16.49 -2.61 -12.85
C LYS A 177 17.58 -2.50 -11.78
N ASP A 178 17.85 -1.31 -11.26
CA ASP A 178 18.77 -1.11 -10.14
C ASP A 178 18.07 -1.41 -8.80
N THR A 179 18.87 -1.72 -7.79
CA THR A 179 18.41 -2.10 -6.44
C THR A 179 19.08 -1.24 -5.37
N ALA A 180 18.28 -0.59 -4.54
CA ALA A 180 18.74 0.13 -3.36
C ALA A 180 18.53 -0.71 -2.09
N ASN A 181 19.60 -0.85 -1.31
CA ASN A 181 19.59 -1.59 -0.05
C ASN A 181 19.63 -0.64 1.16
N HIS A 182 18.84 -0.92 2.19
CA HIS A 182 18.89 -0.22 3.47
C HIS A 182 18.85 -1.23 4.60
N ARG A 183 19.62 -0.97 5.65
CA ARG A 183 19.75 -1.82 6.81
C ARG A 183 19.67 -0.99 8.08
N CYS A 184 18.93 -1.48 9.06
CA CYS A 184 18.89 -0.95 10.40
C CYS A 184 18.65 -2.10 11.39
N ASN A 185 19.04 -1.90 12.64
CA ASN A 185 18.76 -2.85 13.70
C ASN A 185 17.73 -2.25 14.66
N VAL A 186 16.90 -3.07 15.27
CA VAL A 186 15.93 -2.63 16.27
C VAL A 186 16.04 -3.50 17.51
N VAL A 187 15.94 -2.84 18.67
CA VAL A 187 15.89 -3.50 19.98
C VAL A 187 14.60 -3.07 20.67
N PHE A 188 13.79 -4.03 21.08
CA PHE A 188 12.54 -3.77 21.81
C PHE A 188 12.81 -3.82 23.31
N PHE A 189 12.29 -2.86 24.07
CA PHE A 189 12.48 -2.75 25.51
C PHE A 189 11.29 -3.29 26.31
N THR A 190 10.13 -3.43 25.68
CA THR A 190 8.91 -3.86 26.34
C THR A 190 8.18 -4.91 25.50
N PRO A 191 7.62 -5.95 26.14
CA PRO A 191 6.76 -6.93 25.47
C PRO A 191 5.52 -6.29 24.82
N GLY A 192 5.00 -6.94 23.78
CA GLY A 192 3.80 -6.50 23.09
C GLY A 192 3.79 -6.85 21.61
N LEU A 193 2.64 -6.57 20.97
CA LEU A 193 2.47 -6.72 19.53
C LEU A 193 2.85 -5.43 18.82
N TYR A 194 3.98 -5.47 18.10
CA TYR A 194 4.43 -4.37 17.26
C TYR A 194 4.14 -4.65 15.80
N LYS A 195 4.02 -3.57 15.04
CA LYS A 195 3.89 -3.60 13.59
C LYS A 195 4.94 -2.68 12.98
N LEU A 196 5.50 -3.15 11.88
CA LEU A 196 6.52 -2.49 11.10
C LEU A 196 5.93 -2.10 9.75
N ASP A 197 5.83 -0.80 9.51
CA ASP A 197 5.48 -0.20 8.23
C ASP A 197 6.75 0.21 7.49
N ILE A 198 6.85 -0.23 6.23
CA ILE A 198 7.97 0.07 5.36
C ILE A 198 7.39 0.81 4.16
N GLN A 199 7.87 2.03 3.95
CA GLN A 199 7.34 2.90 2.90
C GLN A 199 8.45 3.58 2.12
N CYS A 200 8.21 3.77 0.83
CA CYS A 200 9.02 4.58 -0.06
C CYS A 200 8.13 5.66 -0.65
N TYR A 201 8.60 6.89 -0.70
CA TYR A 201 7.85 8.01 -1.25
C TYR A 201 8.79 9.07 -1.80
N THR A 202 8.28 9.91 -2.69
CA THR A 202 8.94 11.15 -3.10
C THR A 202 8.56 12.26 -2.10
N PRO A 203 9.52 12.90 -1.40
CA PRO A 203 9.21 13.97 -0.47
C PRO A 203 8.73 15.18 -1.27
N ASP A 204 7.59 15.76 -0.86
CA ASP A 204 7.15 17.03 -1.43
C ASP A 204 8.09 18.13 -0.93
N ALA A 205 8.64 18.94 -1.85
CA ALA A 205 9.58 20.03 -1.56
C ALA A 205 9.08 21.04 -0.49
N ASN A 206 7.79 21.03 -0.16
CA ASN A 206 7.15 21.92 0.82
C ASN A 206 6.81 21.27 2.18
N SER A 207 7.18 20.00 2.43
CA SER A 207 6.77 19.28 3.64
C SER A 207 7.92 19.03 4.63
N ALA A 208 8.51 20.11 5.14
CA ALA A 208 9.52 20.08 6.20
C ALA A 208 8.94 19.86 7.63
N SER A 209 7.65 19.53 7.77
CA SER A 209 7.00 19.38 9.08
C SER A 209 6.72 17.91 9.43
N ALA A 210 7.07 17.55 10.66
CA ALA A 210 7.15 16.21 11.22
C ALA A 210 5.79 15.52 11.46
N ALA A 211 4.97 15.33 10.43
CA ALA A 211 3.75 14.52 10.50
C ALA A 211 3.60 13.59 9.26
N PRO A 212 3.61 12.25 9.42
CA PRO A 212 3.51 11.29 8.31
C PRO A 212 2.12 11.23 7.65
N LEU A 213 1.18 12.08 8.05
CA LEU A 213 -0.24 12.01 7.66
C LEU A 213 -0.61 12.92 6.48
N LEU A 214 0.30 13.82 6.05
CA LEU A 214 0.03 14.85 5.03
C LEU A 214 1.02 14.80 3.85
N ASN A 215 1.59 13.63 3.54
CA ASN A 215 2.35 13.47 2.31
C ASN A 215 1.36 13.53 1.14
N THR A 216 1.48 14.57 0.30
CA THR A 216 0.65 14.73 -0.91
C THR A 216 1.22 13.96 -2.10
N GLY A 217 2.51 13.59 -2.02
CA GLY A 217 3.18 12.65 -2.90
C GLY A 217 2.69 11.21 -2.79
N HIS A 218 2.99 10.41 -3.83
CA HIS A 218 2.64 9.00 -3.87
C HIS A 218 3.49 8.20 -2.86
N VAL A 219 2.84 7.34 -2.08
CA VAL A 219 3.52 6.50 -1.09
C VAL A 219 3.35 5.03 -1.47
N TRP A 220 4.46 4.38 -1.80
CA TRP A 220 4.54 2.94 -1.97
C TRP A 220 4.81 2.30 -0.63
N ARG A 221 3.98 1.33 -0.23
CA ARG A 221 4.14 0.59 1.02
C ARG A 221 4.40 -0.87 0.74
N PHE A 222 5.25 -1.48 1.55
CA PHE A 222 5.26 -2.92 1.69
C PHE A 222 3.96 -3.32 2.40
N THR A 223 3.17 -4.18 1.76
CA THR A 223 1.87 -4.62 2.30
C THR A 223 1.75 -6.13 2.27
N PRO A 224 1.27 -6.76 3.34
CA PRO A 224 0.84 -6.16 4.62
C PRO A 224 2.01 -5.69 5.49
N ALA A 225 1.71 -4.88 6.52
CA ALA A 225 2.69 -4.50 7.54
C ALA A 225 3.18 -5.74 8.30
N ILE A 226 4.46 -5.77 8.66
CA ILE A 226 5.09 -6.91 9.32
C ILE A 226 4.68 -6.90 10.79
N SER A 227 4.09 -7.99 11.28
CA SER A 227 3.68 -8.13 12.67
C SER A 227 4.77 -8.83 13.47
N ILE A 228 5.08 -8.32 14.66
CA ILE A 228 6.20 -8.74 15.48
C ILE A 228 5.72 -8.92 16.92
N GLN A 229 5.70 -10.15 17.38
CA GLN A 229 5.34 -10.50 18.75
C GLN A 229 6.58 -10.46 19.64
N VAL A 230 6.68 -9.44 20.49
CA VAL A 230 7.75 -9.35 21.49
C VAL A 230 7.25 -9.97 22.79
N LYS A 231 8.01 -10.94 23.30
CA LYS A 231 7.73 -11.64 24.57
C LYS A 231 8.45 -10.99 25.74
#